data_AF-A0A2S9FD21-F1
#
_entry.id   AF-A0A2S9FD21-F1
#
_cell.length_a   1.000
_cell.length_b   1.000
_cell.length_c   1.000
_cell.angle_alpha   90.00
_cell.angle_beta   90.00
_cell.angle_gamma   90.00
#
_symmetry.space_group_name_H-M   'P 1'
#
loop_
_entity.id
_entity.type
_entity.pdbx_description
1 polymer ?
#
loop_
_entity_poly.entity_id
_entity_poly.type
_entity_poly.pdbx_seq_one_letter_code
_entity_poly.pdbx_strand_id
1 'polypeptide(L)'
;TVNIDTVVYFQVTNPQAAVYQISNYIVGVEQLTTTTLRNVVGGMTLEQTLTSRDSINGQLRGVLDEATNRWGLRVARVELRSIDPPPSIQDSMEKQMRADREKRAMILTAEGNREAAIKQAEGQKQAQILSAEGAKQAAILTAEADRQSRMLRAQGERAASYLQAQGQAKAIEKTFAAIKRGRPTPEMLAYQYLQTLPQMAKGEANKVWLVPSDFGSALEGFTKMLGAPGSDGVFRYTPSPVEDDLPAPEDDSAEVAEWFNTKTDPEIAQAVAQAVAEARTPVAGIDGPPQYPPLSQQTQPPATDYTQPPTGRHGESGQ
;
A
#
# COMPACT_ATOMS: atom_id res chain seq x y z
N THR A 1 -21.23 62.73 23.35
CA THR A 1 -22.28 62.88 22.31
C THR A 1 -21.68 62.42 20.99
N VAL A 2 -22.48 61.80 20.12
CA VAL A 2 -22.04 61.36 18.79
C VAL A 2 -22.28 62.52 17.82
N ASN A 3 -21.30 62.82 16.98
CA ASN A 3 -21.45 63.83 15.93
C ASN A 3 -21.90 63.12 14.65
N ILE A 4 -22.95 63.63 14.01
CA ILE A 4 -23.51 63.02 12.81
C ILE A 4 -23.76 64.10 11.77
N ASP A 5 -23.09 63.96 10.64
CA ASP A 5 -23.23 64.86 9.50
C ASP A 5 -24.20 64.25 8.49
N THR A 6 -25.17 65.03 8.02
CA THR A 6 -26.19 64.59 7.06
C THR A 6 -26.38 65.62 5.96
N VAL A 7 -26.66 65.15 4.75
CA VAL A 7 -27.03 65.99 3.60
C VAL A 7 -28.43 65.63 3.15
N VAL A 8 -29.27 66.64 2.96
CA VAL A 8 -30.66 66.48 2.51
C VAL A 8 -30.82 67.15 1.16
N TYR A 9 -31.21 66.38 0.17
CA TYR A 9 -31.54 66.87 -1.17
C TYR A 9 -33.06 66.97 -1.30
N PHE A 10 -33.56 68.18 -1.53
CA PHE A 10 -34.98 68.44 -1.70
C PHE A 10 -35.23 69.40 -2.87
N GLN A 11 -36.44 69.37 -3.39
CA GLN A 11 -36.92 70.27 -4.43
C GLN A 11 -38.23 70.94 -3.99
N VAL A 12 -38.41 72.19 -4.37
CA VAL A 12 -39.68 72.91 -4.15
C VAL A 12 -40.66 72.50 -5.24
N THR A 13 -41.74 71.83 -4.86
CA THR A 13 -42.81 71.39 -5.77
C THR A 13 -43.97 72.38 -5.81
N ASN A 14 -44.27 73.04 -4.69
CA ASN A 14 -45.28 74.09 -4.61
C ASN A 14 -44.69 75.37 -3.97
N PRO A 15 -44.28 76.36 -4.79
CA PRO A 15 -43.68 77.60 -4.30
C PRO A 15 -44.61 78.42 -3.40
N GLN A 16 -45.93 78.39 -3.64
CA GLN A 16 -46.89 79.10 -2.77
C GLN A 16 -46.90 78.49 -1.36
N ALA A 17 -46.94 77.16 -1.25
CA ALA A 17 -46.87 76.50 0.05
C ALA A 17 -45.52 76.75 0.74
N ALA A 18 -44.41 76.73 0.01
CA ALA A 18 -43.07 76.97 0.57
C ALA A 18 -42.87 78.38 1.13
N VAL A 19 -43.62 79.37 0.62
CA VAL A 19 -43.56 80.77 1.08
C VAL A 19 -44.57 81.06 2.19
N TYR A 20 -45.78 80.49 2.12
CA TYR A 20 -46.88 80.85 3.02
C TYR A 20 -47.11 79.87 4.17
N GLN A 21 -46.71 78.60 4.07
CA GLN A 21 -46.97 77.58 5.10
C GLN A 21 -45.85 77.49 6.16
N ILE A 22 -44.70 78.10 5.92
CA ILE A 22 -43.57 78.13 6.86
C ILE A 22 -42.71 79.37 6.65
N SER A 23 -42.22 79.97 7.75
CA SER A 23 -41.41 81.19 7.69
C SER A 23 -40.04 80.99 7.04
N ASN A 24 -39.37 79.85 7.31
CA ASN A 24 -38.11 79.47 6.69
C ASN A 24 -38.05 77.94 6.57
N TYR A 25 -38.31 77.43 5.37
CA TYR A 25 -38.33 76.00 5.12
C TYR A 25 -36.96 75.34 5.25
N ILE A 26 -35.84 76.08 5.05
CA ILE A 26 -34.48 75.54 5.17
C ILE A 26 -34.21 75.19 6.65
N VAL A 27 -34.45 76.13 7.56
CA VAL A 27 -34.31 75.92 9.01
C VAL A 27 -35.29 74.85 9.50
N GLY A 28 -36.52 74.85 8.97
CA GLY A 28 -37.52 73.83 9.29
C GLY A 28 -37.07 72.41 8.92
N VAL A 29 -36.52 72.22 7.72
CA VAL A 29 -35.97 70.93 7.27
C VAL A 29 -34.77 70.52 8.12
N GLU A 30 -33.88 71.44 8.49
CA GLU A 30 -32.72 71.16 9.35
C GLU A 30 -33.15 70.64 10.74
N GLN A 31 -34.12 71.33 11.37
CA GLN A 31 -34.60 70.97 12.70
C GLN A 31 -35.37 69.63 12.68
N LEU A 32 -36.17 69.40 11.65
CA LEU A 32 -36.87 68.15 11.46
C LEU A 32 -35.88 67.00 11.21
N THR A 33 -34.85 67.23 10.40
CA THR A 33 -33.78 66.25 10.15
C THR A 33 -33.07 65.89 11.45
N THR A 34 -32.69 66.89 12.25
CA THR A 34 -32.03 66.67 13.55
C THR A 34 -32.89 65.85 14.51
N THR A 35 -34.20 66.14 14.58
CA THR A 35 -35.13 65.45 15.47
C THR A 35 -35.38 64.02 15.02
N THR A 36 -35.63 63.80 13.73
CA THR A 36 -35.83 62.46 13.17
C THR A 36 -34.57 61.62 13.30
N LEU A 37 -33.40 62.19 13.04
CA LEU A 37 -32.11 61.52 13.19
C LEU A 37 -31.86 61.11 14.64
N ARG A 38 -32.15 61.97 15.61
CA ARG A 38 -32.08 61.63 17.03
C ARG A 38 -32.99 60.46 17.39
N ASN A 39 -34.21 60.41 16.85
CA ASN A 39 -35.16 59.33 17.13
C ASN A 39 -34.74 58.00 16.50
N VAL A 40 -34.31 58.02 15.24
CA VAL A 40 -33.88 56.81 14.51
C VAL A 40 -32.60 56.24 15.13
N VAL A 41 -31.59 57.09 15.37
CA VAL A 41 -30.31 56.65 15.94
C VAL A 41 -30.45 56.31 17.43
N GLY A 42 -31.34 56.99 18.16
CA GLY A 42 -31.56 56.73 19.59
C GLY A 42 -32.09 55.33 19.90
N GLY A 43 -32.71 54.65 18.92
CA GLY A 43 -33.18 53.27 19.05
C GLY A 43 -32.18 52.18 18.60
N MET A 44 -31.00 52.57 18.09
CA MET A 44 -30.02 51.65 17.51
C MET A 44 -28.75 51.57 18.36
N THR A 45 -28.04 50.43 18.32
CA THR A 45 -26.68 50.39 18.88
C THR A 45 -25.72 51.17 17.98
N LEU A 46 -24.58 51.61 18.53
CA LEU A 46 -23.58 52.34 17.76
C LEU A 46 -23.04 51.51 16.58
N GLU A 47 -22.82 50.22 16.78
CA GLU A 47 -22.37 49.30 15.72
C GLU A 47 -23.42 49.16 14.60
N GLN A 48 -24.70 49.05 14.96
CA GLN A 48 -25.80 49.05 13.98
C GLN A 48 -25.89 50.37 13.22
N THR A 49 -25.65 51.50 13.91
CA THR A 49 -25.66 52.83 13.31
C THR A 49 -24.54 52.98 12.26
N LEU A 50 -23.37 52.41 12.51
CA LEU A 50 -22.23 52.46 11.59
C LEU A 50 -22.42 51.56 10.35
N THR A 51 -23.09 50.42 10.51
CA THR A 51 -23.27 49.40 9.45
C THR A 51 -24.55 49.56 8.65
N SER A 52 -25.60 50.16 9.22
CA SER A 52 -26.95 50.21 8.63
C SER A 52 -27.30 51.57 8.00
N ARG A 53 -26.33 52.24 7.36
CA ARG A 53 -26.52 53.61 6.82
C ARG A 53 -27.68 53.72 5.83
N ASP A 54 -27.83 52.74 4.94
CA ASP A 54 -28.89 52.77 3.92
C ASP A 54 -30.30 52.65 4.54
N SER A 55 -30.44 51.85 5.58
CA SER A 55 -31.69 51.74 6.35
C SER A 55 -32.04 53.07 7.01
N ILE A 56 -31.06 53.73 7.64
CA ILE A 56 -31.24 55.04 8.26
C ILE A 56 -31.59 56.10 7.22
N ASN A 57 -30.88 56.14 6.09
CA ASN A 57 -31.16 57.05 4.97
C ASN A 57 -32.60 56.86 4.45
N GLY A 58 -33.05 55.61 4.32
CA GLY A 58 -34.41 55.27 3.86
C GLY A 58 -35.49 55.74 4.84
N GLN A 59 -35.31 55.46 6.13
CA GLN A 59 -36.23 55.90 7.19
C GLN A 59 -36.29 57.42 7.30
N LEU A 60 -35.13 58.09 7.29
CA LEU A 60 -35.06 59.55 7.30
C LEU A 60 -35.75 60.15 6.09
N ARG A 61 -35.49 59.64 4.88
CA ARG A 61 -36.16 60.12 3.66
C ARG A 61 -37.68 59.98 3.78
N GLY A 62 -38.18 58.83 4.24
CA GLY A 62 -39.62 58.59 4.38
C GLY A 62 -40.30 59.60 5.30
N VAL A 63 -39.78 59.75 6.53
CA VAL A 63 -40.35 60.66 7.53
C VAL A 63 -40.21 62.12 7.10
N LEU A 64 -39.07 62.52 6.52
CA LEU A 64 -38.86 63.88 6.06
C LEU A 64 -39.74 64.23 4.85
N ASP A 65 -39.89 63.35 3.87
CA ASP A 65 -40.73 63.60 2.69
C ASP A 65 -42.20 63.78 3.10
N GLU A 66 -42.72 62.90 3.97
CA GLU A 66 -44.09 62.99 4.48
C GLU A 66 -44.35 64.31 5.23
N ALA A 67 -43.45 64.67 6.15
CA ALA A 67 -43.63 65.84 6.99
C ALA A 67 -43.40 67.17 6.25
N THR A 68 -42.54 67.19 5.23
CA THR A 68 -42.20 68.41 4.46
C THR A 68 -43.14 68.65 3.27
N ASN A 69 -43.95 67.66 2.87
CA ASN A 69 -44.94 67.81 1.80
C ASN A 69 -45.93 68.97 2.05
N ARG A 70 -46.29 69.22 3.32
CA ARG A 70 -47.16 70.35 3.71
C ARG A 70 -46.56 71.73 3.40
N TRP A 71 -45.24 71.80 3.31
CA TRP A 71 -44.48 73.01 2.95
C TRP A 71 -44.24 73.11 1.44
N GLY A 72 -44.81 72.22 0.63
CA GLY A 72 -44.56 72.19 -0.82
C GLY A 72 -43.15 71.77 -1.18
N LEU A 73 -42.51 70.96 -0.33
CA LEU A 73 -41.19 70.37 -0.58
C LEU A 73 -41.34 68.88 -0.88
N ARG A 74 -40.44 68.35 -1.71
CA ARG A 74 -40.24 66.91 -1.91
C ARG A 74 -38.80 66.55 -1.61
N VAL A 75 -38.59 65.60 -0.71
CA VAL A 75 -37.26 65.12 -0.33
C VAL A 75 -36.85 64.00 -1.28
N ALA A 76 -35.85 64.29 -2.13
CA ALA A 76 -35.36 63.35 -3.11
C ALA A 76 -34.44 62.30 -2.47
N ARG A 77 -33.55 62.73 -1.57
CA ARG A 77 -32.57 61.86 -0.92
C ARG A 77 -32.05 62.43 0.39
N VAL A 78 -31.74 61.54 1.32
CA VAL A 78 -31.00 61.85 2.55
C VAL A 78 -29.76 60.96 2.57
N GLU A 79 -28.60 61.54 2.84
CA GLU A 79 -27.32 60.84 2.92
C GLU A 79 -26.60 61.18 4.23
N LEU A 80 -26.31 60.17 5.03
CA LEU A 80 -25.37 60.27 6.15
C LEU A 80 -23.93 60.40 5.63
N ARG A 81 -23.27 61.52 5.95
CA ARG A 81 -21.88 61.79 5.54
C ARG A 81 -20.89 61.11 6.48
N SER A 82 -20.98 61.39 7.78
CA SER A 82 -20.15 60.77 8.81
C SER A 82 -20.94 60.55 10.10
N ILE A 83 -20.50 59.57 10.88
CA ILE A 83 -20.98 59.27 12.22
C ILE A 83 -19.73 59.10 13.07
N ASP A 84 -19.42 60.11 13.86
CA ASP A 84 -18.18 60.22 14.61
C ASP A 84 -18.49 60.08 16.11
N PRO A 85 -18.29 58.89 16.69
CA PRO A 85 -18.43 58.68 18.13
C PRO A 85 -17.29 59.39 18.89
N PRO A 86 -17.50 59.74 20.18
CA PRO A 86 -16.45 60.37 20.97
C PRO A 86 -15.25 59.44 21.18
N PRO A 87 -14.02 59.96 21.35
CA PRO A 87 -12.79 59.15 21.43
C PRO A 87 -12.83 58.03 22.49
N SER A 88 -13.44 58.29 23.65
CA SER A 88 -13.57 57.29 24.72
C SER A 88 -14.35 56.03 24.31
N ILE A 89 -15.32 56.18 23.41
CA ILE A 89 -16.11 55.06 22.88
C ILE A 89 -15.33 54.34 21.77
N GLN A 90 -14.61 55.07 20.92
CA GLN A 90 -13.73 54.49 19.92
C GLN A 90 -12.67 53.58 20.56
N ASP A 91 -11.99 54.07 21.60
CA ASP A 91 -10.98 53.30 22.34
C ASP A 91 -11.57 52.05 22.99
N SER A 92 -12.78 52.17 23.55
CA SER A 92 -13.47 51.04 24.19
C SER A 92 -13.88 49.98 23.16
N MET A 93 -14.39 50.42 22.01
CA MET A 93 -14.71 49.54 20.88
C MET A 93 -13.46 48.88 20.31
N GLU A 94 -12.36 49.61 20.12
CA GLU A 94 -11.11 49.02 19.62
C GLU A 94 -10.60 47.94 20.57
N LYS A 95 -10.60 48.21 21.88
CA LYS A 95 -10.23 47.22 22.90
C LYS A 95 -11.13 45.98 22.85
N GLN A 96 -12.44 46.20 22.75
CA GLN A 96 -13.40 45.10 22.65
C GLN A 96 -13.23 44.29 21.37
N MET A 97 -13.07 44.94 20.22
CA MET A 97 -12.85 44.28 18.93
C MET A 97 -11.53 43.52 18.90
N ARG A 98 -10.48 44.07 19.50
CA ARG A 98 -9.19 43.38 19.66
C ARG A 98 -9.35 42.14 20.52
N ALA A 99 -10.00 42.25 21.67
CA ALA A 99 -10.25 41.11 22.56
C ALA A 99 -11.11 40.02 21.88
N ASP A 100 -12.14 40.40 21.12
CA ASP A 100 -12.97 39.42 20.39
C ASP A 100 -12.18 38.73 19.27
N ARG A 101 -11.36 39.48 18.53
CA ARG A 101 -10.46 38.91 17.51
C ARG A 101 -9.41 37.97 18.12
N GLU A 102 -8.76 38.37 19.21
CA GLU A 102 -7.80 37.54 19.94
C GLU A 102 -8.46 36.27 20.47
N LYS A 103 -9.66 36.38 21.06
CA LYS A 103 -10.44 35.23 21.51
C LYS A 103 -10.76 34.28 20.36
N ARG A 104 -11.25 34.80 19.22
CA ARG A 104 -11.56 33.98 18.04
C ARG A 104 -10.30 33.31 17.49
N ALA A 105 -9.18 34.04 17.40
CA ALA A 105 -7.91 33.49 16.94
C ALA A 105 -7.40 32.37 17.86
N MET A 106 -7.53 32.55 19.18
CA MET A 106 -7.16 31.53 20.17
C MET A 106 -8.01 30.26 20.04
N ILE A 107 -9.34 30.41 19.90
CA ILE A 107 -10.26 29.29 19.69
C ILE A 107 -9.90 28.54 18.40
N LEU A 108 -9.73 29.26 17.29
CA LEU A 108 -9.39 28.66 16.00
C LEU A 108 -8.06 27.91 16.03
N THR A 109 -7.05 28.48 16.71
CA THR A 109 -5.75 27.83 16.90
C THR A 109 -5.87 26.56 17.75
N ALA A 110 -6.66 26.61 18.83
CA ALA A 110 -6.90 25.44 19.68
C ALA A 110 -7.65 24.33 18.93
N GLU A 111 -8.66 24.68 18.12
CA GLU A 111 -9.39 23.76 17.26
C GLU A 111 -8.47 23.14 16.20
N GLY A 112 -7.65 23.95 15.52
CA GLY A 112 -6.67 23.47 14.55
C GLY A 112 -5.66 22.51 15.17
N ASN A 113 -5.14 22.82 16.36
CA ASN A 113 -4.23 21.92 17.09
C ASN A 113 -4.90 20.61 17.48
N ARG A 114 -6.15 20.66 17.94
CA ARG A 114 -6.94 19.47 18.28
C ARG A 114 -7.15 18.59 17.05
N GLU A 115 -7.58 19.18 15.94
CA GLU A 115 -7.83 18.44 14.70
C GLU A 115 -6.54 17.83 14.13
N ALA A 116 -5.43 18.57 14.16
CA ALA A 116 -4.12 18.07 13.77
C ALA A 116 -3.69 16.86 14.62
N ALA A 117 -3.85 16.94 15.94
CA ALA A 117 -3.50 15.84 16.85
C ALA A 117 -4.36 14.58 16.60
N ILE A 118 -5.66 14.76 16.33
CA ILE A 118 -6.56 13.65 15.98
C ILE A 118 -6.10 12.98 14.69
N LYS A 119 -5.90 13.75 13.61
CA LYS A 119 -5.44 13.20 12.32
C LYS A 119 -4.09 12.50 12.42
N GLN A 120 -3.18 13.04 13.23
CA GLN A 120 -1.88 12.40 13.48
C GLN A 120 -2.04 11.07 14.21
N ALA A 121 -2.88 11.01 15.26
CA ALA A 121 -3.14 9.78 15.99
C ALA A 121 -3.84 8.72 15.11
N GLU A 122 -4.80 9.14 14.28
CA GLU A 122 -5.46 8.26 13.31
C GLU A 122 -4.48 7.72 12.26
N GLY A 123 -3.62 8.59 11.72
CA GLY A 123 -2.56 8.19 10.79
C GLY A 123 -1.59 7.19 11.41
N GLN A 124 -1.16 7.41 12.67
CA GLN A 124 -0.31 6.47 13.39
C GLN A 124 -1.00 5.13 13.64
N LYS A 125 -2.27 5.14 14.05
CA LYS A 125 -3.07 3.93 14.22
C LYS A 125 -3.18 3.15 12.91
N GLN A 126 -3.51 3.83 11.82
CA GLN A 126 -3.64 3.19 10.51
C GLN A 126 -2.31 2.62 10.02
N ALA A 127 -1.21 3.35 10.20
CA ALA A 127 0.13 2.86 9.87
C ALA A 127 0.50 1.59 10.67
N GLN A 128 0.18 1.55 11.97
CA GLN A 128 0.42 0.37 12.79
C GLN A 128 -0.41 -0.84 12.34
N ILE A 129 -1.69 -0.64 11.98
CA ILE A 129 -2.56 -1.70 11.45
C ILE A 129 -1.99 -2.25 10.15
N LEU A 130 -1.68 -1.37 9.18
CA LEU A 130 -1.12 -1.78 7.89
C LEU A 130 0.22 -2.52 8.04
N SER A 131 1.09 -2.06 8.97
CA SER A 131 2.33 -2.75 9.27
C SER A 131 2.10 -4.15 9.86
N ALA A 132 1.12 -4.30 10.75
CA ALA A 132 0.78 -5.59 11.35
C ALA A 132 0.16 -6.55 10.32
N GLU A 133 -0.72 -6.05 9.45
CA GLU A 133 -1.31 -6.81 8.34
C GLU A 133 -0.25 -7.26 7.34
N GLY A 134 0.67 -6.36 6.96
CA GLY A 134 1.81 -6.69 6.09
C GLY A 134 2.71 -7.75 6.70
N ALA A 135 3.03 -7.65 8.00
CA ALA A 135 3.83 -8.65 8.70
C ALA A 135 3.12 -10.03 8.76
N LYS A 136 1.80 -10.04 9.03
CA LYS A 136 0.99 -11.25 9.00
C LYS A 136 1.01 -11.90 7.61
N GLN A 137 0.78 -11.11 6.56
CA GLN A 137 0.75 -11.61 5.18
C GLN A 137 2.12 -12.17 4.76
N ALA A 138 3.20 -11.47 5.09
CA ALA A 138 4.56 -11.93 4.84
C ALA A 138 4.86 -13.26 5.55
N ALA A 139 4.43 -13.41 6.81
CA ALA A 139 4.60 -14.65 7.56
C ALA A 139 3.84 -15.83 6.94
N ILE A 140 2.60 -15.61 6.47
CA ILE A 140 1.79 -16.63 5.79
C ILE A 140 2.48 -17.06 4.49
N LEU A 141 2.86 -16.11 3.63
CA LEU A 141 3.53 -16.40 2.36
C LEU A 141 4.84 -17.17 2.56
N THR A 142 5.62 -16.81 3.59
CA THR A 142 6.85 -17.52 3.93
C THR A 142 6.56 -18.97 4.34
N ALA A 143 5.55 -19.19 5.20
CA ALA A 143 5.16 -20.53 5.64
C ALA A 143 4.62 -21.39 4.49
N GLU A 144 3.86 -20.80 3.56
CA GLU A 144 3.37 -21.48 2.36
C GLU A 144 4.52 -21.86 1.42
N ALA A 145 5.45 -20.93 1.17
CA ALA A 145 6.65 -21.20 0.37
C ALA A 145 7.49 -22.33 0.96
N ASP A 146 7.71 -22.32 2.28
CA ASP A 146 8.44 -23.39 2.98
C ASP A 146 7.73 -24.74 2.85
N ARG A 147 6.40 -24.76 3.03
CA ARG A 147 5.60 -25.99 2.87
C ARG A 147 5.71 -26.53 1.45
N GLN A 148 5.53 -25.68 0.44
CA GLN A 148 5.61 -26.07 -0.96
C GLN A 148 7.02 -26.57 -1.32
N SER A 149 8.05 -25.87 -0.85
CA SER A 149 9.45 -26.25 -1.05
C SER A 149 9.76 -27.62 -0.44
N ARG A 150 9.28 -27.91 0.77
CA ARG A 150 9.43 -29.24 1.40
C ARG A 150 8.70 -30.33 0.64
N MET A 151 7.49 -30.06 0.16
CA MET A 151 6.71 -31.02 -0.62
C MET A 151 7.40 -31.38 -1.94
N LEU A 152 7.89 -30.37 -2.67
CA LEU A 152 8.61 -30.58 -3.93
C LEU A 152 9.90 -31.38 -3.73
N ARG A 153 10.67 -31.09 -2.68
CA ARG A 153 11.87 -31.89 -2.35
C ARG A 153 11.52 -33.35 -2.04
N ALA A 154 10.51 -33.58 -1.19
CA ALA A 154 10.07 -34.93 -0.85
C ALA A 154 9.56 -35.72 -2.07
N GLN A 155 8.86 -35.06 -3.00
CA GLN A 155 8.44 -35.66 -4.27
C GLN A 155 9.63 -36.01 -5.16
N GLY A 156 10.61 -35.11 -5.27
CA GLY A 156 11.84 -35.35 -6.02
C GLY A 156 12.64 -36.53 -5.44
N GLU A 157 12.80 -36.59 -4.12
CA GLU A 157 13.47 -37.69 -3.42
C GLU A 157 12.74 -39.03 -3.63
N ARG A 158 11.40 -39.03 -3.57
CA ARG A 158 10.59 -40.22 -3.87
C ARG A 158 10.76 -40.67 -5.32
N ALA A 159 10.74 -39.74 -6.28
CA ALA A 159 10.94 -40.07 -7.68
C ALA A 159 12.35 -40.62 -7.94
N ALA A 160 13.39 -40.00 -7.36
CA ALA A 160 14.76 -40.44 -7.48
C ALA A 160 14.97 -41.85 -6.90
N SER A 161 14.45 -42.11 -5.69
CA SER A 161 14.54 -43.43 -5.06
C SER A 161 13.78 -44.51 -5.83
N TYR A 162 12.61 -44.18 -6.40
CA TYR A 162 11.86 -45.09 -7.26
C TYR A 162 12.63 -45.45 -8.53
N LEU A 163 13.17 -44.44 -9.24
CA LEU A 163 13.98 -44.64 -10.44
C LEU A 163 15.26 -45.45 -10.14
N GLN A 164 15.91 -45.18 -9.01
CA GLN A 164 17.07 -45.95 -8.57
C GLN A 164 16.72 -47.42 -8.31
N ALA A 165 15.61 -47.69 -7.61
CA ALA A 165 15.15 -49.05 -7.36
C ALA A 165 14.80 -49.81 -8.65
N GLN A 166 14.13 -49.14 -9.60
CA GLN A 166 13.87 -49.71 -10.93
C GLN A 166 15.17 -50.01 -11.70
N GLY A 167 16.12 -49.08 -11.72
CA GLY A 167 17.40 -49.29 -12.39
C GLY A 167 18.19 -50.46 -11.78
N GLN A 168 18.17 -50.60 -10.45
CA GLN A 168 18.77 -51.74 -9.75
C GLN A 168 18.06 -53.06 -10.08
N ALA A 169 16.73 -53.07 -10.11
CA ALA A 169 15.96 -54.25 -10.49
C ALA A 169 16.29 -54.70 -11.92
N LYS A 170 16.23 -53.79 -12.90
CA LYS A 170 16.62 -54.08 -14.30
C LYS A 170 18.06 -54.59 -14.40
N ALA A 171 19.00 -54.00 -13.66
CA ALA A 171 20.40 -54.45 -13.65
C ALA A 171 20.55 -55.87 -13.07
N ILE A 172 19.84 -56.19 -11.99
CA ILE A 172 19.84 -57.54 -11.39
C ILE A 172 19.21 -58.54 -12.36
N GLU A 173 18.10 -58.22 -13.00
CA GLU A 173 17.46 -59.10 -14.00
C GLU A 173 18.40 -59.40 -15.16
N LYS A 174 19.06 -58.36 -15.71
CA LYS A 174 20.00 -58.51 -16.83
C LYS A 174 21.22 -59.34 -16.47
N THR A 175 21.81 -59.10 -15.29
CA THR A 175 22.93 -59.91 -14.80
C THR A 175 22.51 -61.36 -14.54
N PHE A 176 21.33 -61.60 -13.96
CA PHE A 176 20.83 -62.95 -13.70
C PHE A 176 20.53 -63.71 -15.00
N ALA A 177 19.93 -63.05 -15.99
CA ALA A 177 19.70 -63.61 -17.32
C ALA A 177 21.02 -63.98 -18.02
N ALA A 178 22.03 -63.11 -17.93
CA ALA A 178 23.37 -63.39 -18.47
C ALA A 178 24.05 -64.58 -17.76
N ILE A 179 23.96 -64.66 -16.42
CA ILE A 179 24.51 -65.77 -15.63
C ILE A 179 23.82 -67.10 -16.00
N LYS A 180 22.49 -67.13 -16.09
CA LYS A 180 21.74 -68.33 -16.49
C LYS A 180 22.17 -68.84 -17.86
N ARG A 181 22.34 -67.94 -18.84
CA ARG A 181 22.81 -68.29 -20.19
C ARG A 181 24.26 -68.79 -20.19
N GLY A 182 25.13 -68.20 -19.37
CA GLY A 182 26.53 -68.59 -19.24
C GLY A 182 26.78 -69.95 -18.58
N ARG A 183 25.77 -70.54 -17.94
CA ARG A 183 25.82 -71.87 -17.28
C ARG A 183 27.09 -72.09 -16.44
N PRO A 184 27.29 -71.29 -15.38
CA PRO A 184 28.49 -71.41 -14.55
C PRO A 184 28.59 -72.81 -13.95
N THR A 185 29.79 -73.39 -13.97
CA THR A 185 30.07 -74.69 -13.35
C THR A 185 30.25 -74.53 -11.83
N PRO A 186 30.04 -75.60 -11.04
CA PRO A 186 30.20 -75.56 -9.58
C PRO A 186 31.57 -75.05 -9.12
N GLU A 187 32.64 -75.34 -9.86
CA GLU A 187 34.00 -74.89 -9.56
C GLU A 187 34.16 -73.37 -9.72
N MET A 188 33.46 -72.77 -10.69
CA MET A 188 33.47 -71.33 -10.93
C MET A 188 32.73 -70.58 -9.81
N LEU A 189 31.59 -71.12 -9.35
CA LEU A 189 30.86 -70.57 -8.20
C LEU A 189 31.67 -70.68 -6.91
N ALA A 190 32.37 -71.80 -6.70
CA ALA A 190 33.27 -71.98 -5.56
C ALA A 190 34.44 -70.98 -5.59
N TYR A 191 35.01 -70.73 -6.77
CA TYR A 191 36.05 -69.71 -6.95
C TYR A 191 35.53 -68.28 -6.70
N GLN A 192 34.35 -67.94 -7.23
CA GLN A 192 33.71 -66.64 -6.99
C GLN A 192 33.39 -66.45 -5.50
N TYR A 193 32.88 -67.48 -4.83
CA TYR A 193 32.67 -67.47 -3.38
C TYR A 193 33.97 -67.16 -2.63
N LEU A 194 35.06 -67.86 -2.96
CA LEU A 194 36.38 -67.62 -2.37
C LEU A 194 36.89 -66.18 -2.62
N GLN A 195 36.59 -65.59 -3.79
CA GLN A 195 36.91 -64.20 -4.09
C GLN A 195 36.05 -63.17 -3.34
N THR A 196 34.81 -63.52 -2.97
CA THR A 196 33.94 -62.66 -2.15
C THR A 196 34.32 -62.69 -0.67
N LEU A 197 35.04 -63.73 -0.20
CA LEU A 197 35.45 -63.85 1.20
C LEU A 197 36.29 -62.64 1.70
N PRO A 198 37.30 -62.14 0.95
CA PRO A 198 38.00 -60.91 1.32
C PRO A 198 37.11 -59.67 1.40
N GLN A 199 36.02 -59.59 0.62
CA GLN A 199 35.11 -58.44 0.65
C GLN A 199 34.20 -58.49 1.89
N MET A 200 33.75 -59.69 2.30
CA MET A 200 32.98 -59.87 3.54
C MET A 200 33.80 -59.65 4.81
N ALA A 201 35.11 -59.85 4.75
CA ALA A 201 36.04 -59.59 5.87
C ALA A 201 36.41 -58.10 6.04
N LYS A 202 36.09 -57.23 5.07
CA LYS A 202 36.42 -55.80 5.11
C LYS A 202 35.37 -54.91 5.79
N GLY A 203 34.23 -55.46 6.21
CA GLY A 203 33.20 -54.71 6.96
C GLY A 203 33.58 -54.54 8.44
N GLU A 204 33.44 -53.33 8.97
CA GLU A 204 33.94 -52.91 10.30
C GLU A 204 33.40 -53.72 11.51
N ALA A 205 32.40 -54.59 11.33
CA ALA A 205 31.73 -55.35 12.39
C ALA A 205 32.10 -56.85 12.50
N ASN A 206 32.91 -57.42 11.59
CA ASN A 206 33.18 -58.87 11.56
C ASN A 206 34.51 -59.26 12.22
N LYS A 207 34.51 -59.52 13.54
CA LYS A 207 35.71 -59.94 14.30
C LYS A 207 35.73 -61.43 14.72
N VAL A 208 34.64 -62.18 14.56
CA VAL A 208 34.57 -63.61 14.92
C VAL A 208 33.99 -64.41 13.76
N TRP A 209 34.77 -65.35 13.24
CA TRP A 209 34.41 -66.25 12.14
C TRP A 209 34.00 -67.60 12.71
N LEU A 210 32.71 -67.91 12.64
CA LEU A 210 32.17 -69.23 12.98
C LEU A 210 31.77 -69.89 11.68
N VAL A 211 32.47 -70.95 11.28
CA VAL A 211 31.94 -71.87 10.26
C VAL A 211 30.80 -72.62 10.95
N PRO A 212 29.54 -72.47 10.51
CA PRO A 212 28.48 -73.32 11.01
C PRO A 212 28.92 -74.77 10.77
N SER A 213 28.82 -75.63 11.77
CA SER A 213 29.10 -77.07 11.61
C SER A 213 28.25 -77.71 10.50
N ASP A 214 27.15 -77.05 10.13
CA ASP A 214 26.27 -77.38 9.01
C ASP A 214 26.74 -76.86 7.64
N PHE A 215 27.94 -76.28 7.51
CA PHE A 215 28.45 -75.85 6.21
C PHE A 215 28.60 -77.03 5.23
N GLY A 216 29.04 -78.19 5.73
CA GLY A 216 29.13 -79.42 4.95
C GLY A 216 27.75 -79.90 4.48
N SER A 217 26.74 -79.87 5.35
CA SER A 217 25.38 -80.30 5.02
C SER A 217 24.63 -79.32 4.11
N ALA A 218 24.88 -78.01 4.24
CA ALA A 218 24.37 -77.00 3.32
C ALA A 218 24.98 -77.14 1.91
N LEU A 219 26.28 -77.42 1.83
CA LEU A 219 26.96 -77.69 0.55
C LEU A 219 26.50 -79.01 -0.07
N GLU A 220 26.24 -80.03 0.75
CA GLU A 220 25.65 -81.29 0.31
C GLU A 220 24.19 -81.11 -0.17
N GLY A 221 23.40 -80.25 0.49
CA GLY A 221 22.05 -79.88 0.06
C GLY A 221 22.03 -79.11 -1.27
N PHE A 222 22.99 -78.18 -1.45
CA PHE A 222 23.17 -77.43 -2.69
C PHE A 222 23.59 -78.33 -3.86
N THR A 223 24.51 -79.27 -3.62
CA THR A 223 24.92 -80.25 -4.65
C THR A 223 23.81 -81.25 -4.98
N LYS A 224 22.96 -81.64 -4.01
CA LYS A 224 21.74 -82.43 -4.27
C LYS A 224 20.67 -81.67 -5.05
N MET A 225 20.55 -80.35 -4.86
CA MET A 225 19.61 -79.51 -5.61
C MET A 225 20.04 -79.29 -7.07
N LEU A 226 21.34 -79.37 -7.35
CA LEU A 226 21.93 -79.15 -8.68
C LEU A 226 22.39 -80.43 -9.39
N GLY A 227 22.38 -81.59 -8.72
CA GLY A 227 22.85 -82.87 -9.25
C GLY A 227 21.78 -83.94 -9.22
N ALA A 228 21.65 -84.71 -10.30
CA ALA A 228 20.82 -85.91 -10.32
C ALA A 228 21.56 -87.08 -9.65
N PRO A 229 20.88 -87.95 -8.87
CA PRO A 229 21.53 -89.14 -8.31
C PRO A 229 21.92 -90.09 -9.44
N GLY A 230 23.22 -90.35 -9.58
CA GLY A 230 23.72 -91.42 -10.45
C GLY A 230 23.43 -92.79 -9.85
N SER A 231 23.39 -93.85 -10.68
CA SER A 231 23.12 -95.23 -10.28
C SER A 231 24.03 -95.79 -9.18
N ASP A 232 25.18 -95.14 -8.93
CA ASP A 232 26.22 -95.60 -8.02
C ASP A 232 26.24 -94.81 -6.69
N GLY A 233 25.21 -94.00 -6.42
CA GLY A 233 25.11 -93.19 -5.18
C GLY A 233 26.02 -91.95 -5.13
N VAL A 234 26.88 -91.75 -6.15
CA VAL A 234 27.71 -90.54 -6.30
C VAL A 234 26.94 -89.49 -7.10
N PHE A 235 26.67 -88.34 -6.48
CA PHE A 235 26.07 -87.18 -7.14
C PHE A 235 27.08 -86.58 -8.11
N ARG A 236 26.72 -86.58 -9.40
CA ARG A 236 27.51 -85.92 -10.44
C ARG A 236 26.72 -84.73 -10.96
N TYR A 237 27.41 -83.62 -11.19
CA TYR A 237 26.79 -82.46 -11.83
C TYR A 237 26.38 -82.86 -13.25
N THR A 238 25.07 -82.84 -13.47
CA THR A 238 24.46 -82.92 -14.80
C THR A 238 23.98 -81.52 -15.15
N PRO A 239 24.54 -80.85 -16.19
CA PRO A 239 24.01 -79.56 -16.60
C PRO A 239 22.51 -79.71 -16.94
N SER A 240 21.69 -78.76 -16.48
CA SER A 240 20.26 -78.74 -16.79
C SER A 240 20.03 -78.80 -18.31
N PRO A 241 18.97 -79.48 -18.79
CA PRO A 241 18.67 -79.59 -20.22
C PRO A 241 18.71 -78.23 -20.93
N VAL A 242 19.15 -78.22 -22.18
CA VAL A 242 19.14 -77.02 -23.03
C VAL A 242 17.70 -76.67 -23.37
N GLU A 243 17.13 -75.73 -22.61
CA GLU A 243 16.03 -74.93 -23.11
C GLU A 243 16.64 -73.98 -24.16
N ASP A 244 16.61 -74.40 -25.43
CA ASP A 244 17.14 -73.63 -26.57
C ASP A 244 16.37 -72.32 -26.82
N ASP A 245 15.26 -72.08 -26.12
CA ASP A 245 14.35 -70.95 -26.33
C ASP A 245 14.27 -70.01 -25.12
N LEU A 246 15.38 -69.77 -24.44
CA LEU A 246 15.45 -68.68 -23.47
C LEU A 246 15.50 -67.35 -24.24
N PRO A 247 14.48 -66.47 -24.13
CA PRO A 247 14.47 -65.20 -24.84
C PRO A 247 15.76 -64.42 -24.57
N ALA A 248 16.33 -63.80 -25.61
CA ALA A 248 17.44 -62.88 -25.42
C ALA A 248 16.93 -61.72 -24.53
N PRO A 249 17.74 -61.22 -23.59
CA PRO A 249 17.38 -59.99 -22.88
C PRO A 249 17.16 -58.90 -23.94
N GLU A 250 16.06 -58.16 -23.83
CA GLU A 250 15.73 -57.09 -24.76
C GLU A 250 16.88 -56.07 -24.88
N ASP A 251 17.09 -55.57 -26.11
CA ASP A 251 18.09 -54.54 -26.37
C ASP A 251 17.54 -53.17 -25.98
N ASP A 252 17.64 -52.87 -24.69
CA ASP A 252 17.12 -51.62 -24.09
C ASP A 252 17.99 -50.39 -24.42
N SER A 253 18.92 -50.47 -25.38
CA SER A 253 19.85 -49.39 -25.70
C SER A 253 19.16 -48.08 -26.10
N ALA A 254 17.97 -48.16 -26.71
CA ALA A 254 17.15 -46.99 -27.03
C ALA A 254 16.51 -46.35 -25.78
N GLU A 255 15.95 -47.15 -24.86
CA GLU A 255 15.32 -46.68 -23.62
C GLU A 255 16.37 -46.03 -22.69
N VAL A 256 17.57 -46.63 -22.63
CA VAL A 256 18.70 -46.08 -21.87
C VAL A 256 19.22 -44.77 -22.47
N ALA A 257 19.27 -44.66 -23.81
CA ALA A 257 19.69 -43.41 -24.47
C ALA A 257 18.74 -42.25 -24.18
N GLU A 258 17.44 -42.53 -24.05
CA GLU A 258 16.44 -41.53 -23.68
C GLU A 258 16.60 -41.06 -22.23
N TRP A 259 17.02 -41.95 -21.31
CA TRP A 259 17.27 -41.60 -19.90
C TRP A 259 18.43 -40.60 -19.71
N PHE A 260 19.41 -40.60 -20.62
CA PHE A 260 20.53 -39.64 -20.61
C PHE A 260 20.25 -38.34 -21.38
N ASN A 261 19.04 -38.19 -21.95
CA ASN A 261 18.66 -36.98 -22.66
C ASN A 261 18.40 -35.83 -21.67
N THR A 262 19.27 -34.83 -21.69
CA THR A 262 19.25 -33.68 -20.76
C THR A 262 18.38 -32.52 -21.24
N LYS A 263 17.59 -32.71 -22.31
CA LYS A 263 16.69 -31.67 -22.81
C LYS A 263 15.60 -31.40 -21.78
N THR A 264 15.47 -30.13 -21.38
CA THR A 264 14.40 -29.66 -20.52
C THR A 264 13.07 -29.82 -21.24
N ASP A 265 12.10 -30.45 -20.58
CA ASP A 265 10.77 -30.66 -21.11
C ASP A 265 10.13 -29.28 -21.47
N PRO A 266 9.70 -29.04 -22.72
CA PRO A 266 9.18 -27.75 -23.16
C PRO A 266 7.97 -27.27 -22.34
N GLU A 267 7.19 -28.17 -21.73
CA GLU A 267 6.08 -27.81 -20.85
C GLU A 267 6.56 -27.17 -19.54
N ILE A 268 7.64 -27.69 -18.95
CA ILE A 268 8.22 -27.14 -17.72
C ILE A 268 8.78 -25.74 -17.99
N ALA A 269 9.41 -25.53 -19.15
CA ALA A 269 9.90 -24.21 -19.55
C ALA A 269 8.76 -23.18 -19.72
N GLN A 270 7.62 -23.58 -20.28
CA GLN A 270 6.44 -22.72 -20.40
C GLN A 270 5.80 -22.42 -19.03
N ALA A 271 5.69 -23.42 -18.14
CA ALA A 271 5.14 -23.24 -16.81
C ALA A 271 5.97 -22.25 -15.96
N VAL A 272 7.31 -22.34 -16.05
CA VAL A 272 8.21 -21.39 -15.38
C VAL A 272 8.07 -19.99 -15.98
N ALA A 273 7.94 -19.86 -17.30
CA ALA A 273 7.73 -18.57 -17.95
C ALA A 273 6.40 -17.90 -17.54
N GLN A 274 5.33 -18.67 -17.38
CA GLN A 274 4.03 -18.17 -16.89
C GLN A 274 4.10 -17.72 -15.43
N ALA A 275 4.72 -18.52 -14.54
CA ALA A 275 4.89 -18.14 -13.14
C ALA A 275 5.72 -16.85 -12.97
N VAL A 276 6.75 -16.66 -13.80
CA VAL A 276 7.56 -15.43 -13.83
C VAL A 276 6.75 -14.24 -14.35
N ALA A 277 5.84 -14.45 -15.31
CA ALA A 277 4.97 -13.39 -15.82
C ALA A 277 3.94 -12.95 -14.76
N GLU A 278 3.32 -13.88 -14.04
CA GLU A 278 2.38 -13.56 -12.95
C GLU A 278 3.06 -12.80 -11.80
N ALA A 279 4.28 -13.21 -11.41
CA ALA A 279 5.04 -12.53 -10.36
C ALA A 279 5.45 -11.09 -10.72
N ARG A 280 5.45 -10.73 -12.01
CA ARG A 280 5.77 -9.38 -12.50
C ARG A 280 4.57 -8.46 -12.60
N THR A 281 3.36 -8.95 -12.30
CA THR A 281 2.15 -8.12 -12.34
C THR A 281 2.15 -7.16 -11.14
N PRO A 282 2.16 -5.83 -11.34
CA PRO A 282 2.13 -4.88 -10.24
C PRO A 282 0.80 -4.95 -9.49
N VAL A 283 0.86 -4.88 -8.15
CA VAL A 283 -0.32 -4.89 -7.28
C VAL A 283 -1.07 -3.56 -7.44
N ALA A 284 -2.34 -3.63 -7.84
CA ALA A 284 -3.18 -2.44 -8.04
C ALA A 284 -3.33 -1.65 -6.73
N GLY A 285 -2.76 -0.44 -6.67
CA GLY A 285 -2.95 0.50 -5.55
C GLY A 285 -1.80 1.46 -5.27
N ILE A 286 -0.61 1.30 -5.88
CA ILE A 286 0.56 2.17 -5.59
C ILE A 286 1.30 2.61 -6.86
N ASP A 287 0.60 2.95 -7.94
CA ASP A 287 1.25 3.59 -9.10
C ASP A 287 0.44 4.78 -9.59
N GLY A 288 0.80 5.93 -9.02
CA GLY A 288 0.46 7.24 -9.54
C GLY A 288 1.18 8.29 -8.69
N PRO A 289 2.08 9.12 -9.24
CA PRO A 289 2.47 10.33 -8.53
C PRO A 289 1.20 11.14 -8.22
N PRO A 290 1.11 11.82 -7.05
CA PRO A 290 -0.07 12.61 -6.72
C PRO A 290 -0.39 13.55 -7.88
N GLN A 291 -1.60 13.42 -8.45
CA GLN A 291 -2.07 14.32 -9.50
C GLN A 291 -2.26 15.71 -8.88
N TYR A 292 -1.27 16.57 -9.06
CA TYR A 292 -1.43 17.99 -8.79
C TYR A 292 -2.33 18.59 -9.89
N PRO A 293 -3.34 19.41 -9.55
CA PRO A 293 -4.11 20.13 -10.55
C PRO A 293 -3.19 21.03 -11.40
N PRO A 294 -3.52 21.23 -12.69
CA PRO A 294 -2.70 22.02 -13.61
C PRO A 294 -2.49 23.46 -13.08
N LEU A 295 -1.30 24.01 -13.31
CA LEU A 295 -0.87 25.35 -12.87
C LEU A 295 -1.85 26.49 -13.20
N SER A 296 -2.71 26.31 -14.21
CA SER A 296 -3.77 27.25 -14.57
C SER A 296 -4.94 27.32 -13.58
N GLN A 297 -5.03 26.39 -12.63
CA GLN A 297 -6.06 26.34 -11.58
C GLN A 297 -5.51 26.64 -10.18
N GLN A 298 -4.20 26.84 -10.05
CA GLN A 298 -3.60 27.30 -8.79
C GLN A 298 -3.72 28.83 -8.72
N THR A 299 -4.58 29.34 -7.85
CA THR A 299 -4.63 30.75 -7.49
C THR A 299 -3.23 31.21 -7.06
N GLN A 300 -2.63 32.10 -7.85
CA GLN A 300 -1.34 32.71 -7.51
C GLN A 300 -1.47 33.44 -6.17
N PRO A 301 -0.60 33.14 -5.18
CA PRO A 301 -0.49 34.00 -4.00
C PRO A 301 -0.01 35.39 -4.43
N PRO A 302 -0.39 36.46 -3.70
CA PRO A 302 0.00 37.83 -4.04
C PRO A 302 1.54 37.93 -4.08
N ALA A 303 2.06 38.62 -5.08
CA ALA A 303 3.49 38.82 -5.27
C ALA A 303 4.09 39.51 -4.03
N THR A 304 4.86 38.76 -3.23
CA THR A 304 5.75 39.34 -2.23
C THR A 304 6.90 40.03 -2.97
N ASP A 305 7.02 41.34 -2.77
CA ASP A 305 8.18 42.14 -3.17
C ASP A 305 9.45 41.52 -2.55
N TYR A 306 10.24 40.83 -3.37
CA TYR A 306 11.57 40.40 -2.97
C TYR A 306 12.53 41.58 -3.12
N THR A 307 12.77 42.28 -2.02
CA THR A 307 13.87 43.23 -1.89
C THR A 307 15.20 42.51 -2.16
N GLN A 308 15.98 43.02 -3.12
CA GLN A 308 17.31 42.47 -3.46
C GLN A 308 18.22 42.39 -2.22
N PRO A 309 19.00 41.30 -2.05
CA PRO A 309 20.03 41.25 -1.02
C PRO A 309 21.21 42.16 -1.40
N PRO A 310 21.89 42.78 -0.41
CA PRO A 310 22.98 43.71 -0.68
C PRO A 310 24.21 42.98 -1.21
N THR A 311 24.80 43.50 -2.29
CA THR A 311 26.06 43.05 -2.87
C THR A 311 27.19 43.19 -1.85
N GLY A 312 27.77 42.06 -1.44
CA GLY A 312 28.96 42.01 -0.59
C GLY A 312 30.18 42.63 -1.26
N ARG A 313 30.86 43.54 -0.54
CA ARG A 313 32.19 44.03 -0.88
C ARG A 313 33.20 42.88 -0.77
N HIS A 314 33.81 42.51 -1.87
CA HIS A 314 35.09 41.81 -1.86
C HIS A 314 36.18 42.75 -1.31
N GLY A 315 36.92 42.27 -0.32
CA GLY A 315 38.15 42.89 0.13
C GLY A 315 39.25 42.69 -0.90
N GLU A 316 39.86 43.78 -1.33
CA GLU A 316 41.18 43.78 -1.96
C GLU A 316 42.24 43.89 -0.86
N SER A 317 43.02 42.82 -0.74
CA SER A 317 44.38 42.83 -0.21
C SER A 317 45.33 43.18 -1.34
N GLY A 318 46.14 44.24 -1.19
CA GLY A 318 47.20 44.53 -2.15
C GLY A 318 47.97 45.83 -1.88
N GLN A 319 49.11 45.67 -1.21
CA GLN A 319 50.24 46.60 -0.99
C GLN A 319 50.15 47.61 0.16
#